data_AF-A0AAV4HT47-F1
#
_entry.id   AF-A0AAV4HT47-F1
#
_cell.length_a   1.000
_cell.length_b   1.000
_cell.length_c   1.000
_cell.angle_alpha   90.00
_cell.angle_beta   90.00
_cell.angle_gamma   90.00
#
_symmetry.space_group_name_H-M   'P 1'
#
loop_
_entity.id
_entity.type
_entity.pdbx_description
1 polymer ?
#
loop_
_entity_poly.entity_id
_entity_poly.type
_entity_poly.pdbx_seq_one_letter_code
_entity_poly.pdbx_strand_id
1 'polypeptide(L)'
;MGAGSRFRVPINREAKQEWITEDILDMMKERKRLKGSDAYKHIDNNIKMASKTAKEEWLNSKCDEIELLSQRNDLTAMLQKIKSFQPKQTVTASCIKGKDGGILFEIEKIVLRWTEYVEELFSDQRCAKLIQEHLQGPEVLRNEVEKCLKDMKYGKAAGIDNISCEMLKALGDFEYIFREIDDVPGLKVNGGNINNLRYADDTVLLAESENDLQNLVTIIEEKSEQYGLMMNTKKTKAMVISKKEPPKVHIKVKGKCIEHIEQFKYLGQLITTDARSDDEIKSRITITKSAFTKLSHIHVLTSKRVGLLTRLRVMKCFVWSPFLYAGETWTLNKNTQKRIEAMEFGNVDL
;
A
#
# COMPACT_ATOMS: atom_id res chain seq x y z
N MET A 1 13.21 -47.01 19.94
CA MET A 1 11.80 -46.57 20.14
C MET A 1 11.82 -45.37 21.07
N GLY A 2 11.72 -44.16 20.52
CA GLY A 2 11.67 -42.92 21.29
C GLY A 2 10.63 -42.03 20.65
N ALA A 3 9.41 -42.04 21.19
CA ALA A 3 8.31 -41.21 20.73
C ALA A 3 8.61 -39.75 21.12
N GLY A 4 9.06 -38.94 20.17
CA GLY A 4 9.18 -37.50 20.33
C GLY A 4 7.81 -36.88 20.54
N SER A 5 7.47 -36.57 21.78
CA SER A 5 6.27 -35.81 22.15
C SER A 5 6.35 -34.44 21.49
N ARG A 6 5.52 -34.21 20.46
CA ARG A 6 5.29 -32.85 19.94
C ARG A 6 4.62 -32.03 21.04
N PHE A 7 5.41 -31.21 21.72
CA PHE A 7 4.89 -30.08 22.49
C PHE A 7 4.10 -29.19 21.55
N ARG A 8 2.76 -29.32 21.58
CA ARG A 8 1.87 -28.32 20.99
C ARG A 8 1.72 -27.22 22.02
N VAL A 9 2.37 -26.09 21.77
CA VAL A 9 2.05 -24.83 22.44
C VAL A 9 0.55 -24.59 22.26
N PRO A 10 -0.24 -24.30 23.31
CA PRO A 10 -1.63 -23.96 23.16
C PRO A 10 -1.70 -22.66 22.36
N ILE A 11 -2.12 -22.76 21.09
CA ILE A 11 -2.48 -21.57 20.32
C ILE A 11 -3.72 -21.02 21.01
N ASN A 12 -3.56 -19.92 21.73
CA ASN A 12 -4.67 -19.16 22.28
C ASN A 12 -5.59 -18.77 21.11
N ARG A 13 -6.76 -19.43 21.04
CA ARG A 13 -7.77 -19.21 19.99
C ARG A 13 -8.61 -18.00 20.38
N GLU A 14 -8.02 -16.83 20.45
CA GLU A 14 -8.75 -15.59 20.70
C GLU A 14 -9.18 -14.92 19.40
N ALA A 15 -10.41 -14.37 19.43
CA ALA A 15 -11.23 -13.80 18.37
C ALA A 15 -11.94 -14.78 17.39
N LYS A 16 -13.04 -15.39 17.83
CA LYS A 16 -14.09 -15.92 16.92
C LYS A 16 -14.88 -14.73 16.35
N GLN A 17 -14.45 -14.22 15.19
CA GLN A 17 -15.17 -13.27 14.32
C GLN A 17 -15.58 -11.91 14.98
N GLU A 18 -15.04 -10.80 14.46
CA GLU A 18 -15.21 -9.44 15.02
C GLU A 18 -16.67 -8.95 15.17
N TRP A 19 -17.64 -9.55 14.47
CA TRP A 19 -19.04 -9.15 14.51
C TRP A 19 -19.85 -9.81 15.64
N ILE A 20 -19.28 -10.79 16.37
CA ILE A 20 -20.00 -11.48 17.45
C ILE A 20 -20.01 -10.59 18.70
N THR A 21 -21.18 -10.16 19.13
CA THR A 21 -21.38 -9.34 20.33
C THR A 21 -21.35 -10.17 21.62
N GLU A 22 -21.13 -9.52 22.77
CA GLU A 22 -21.17 -10.16 24.09
C GLU A 22 -22.52 -10.82 24.36
N ASP A 23 -23.62 -10.16 24.01
CA ASP A 23 -24.98 -10.73 24.11
C ASP A 23 -25.10 -12.06 23.37
N ILE A 24 -24.55 -12.16 22.14
CA ILE A 24 -24.57 -13.40 21.37
C ILE A 24 -23.74 -14.48 22.06
N LEU A 25 -22.58 -14.12 22.63
CA LEU A 25 -21.74 -15.05 23.38
C LEU A 25 -22.47 -15.59 24.62
N ASP A 26 -23.20 -14.74 25.33
CA ASP A 26 -23.97 -15.12 26.51
C ASP A 26 -25.17 -15.98 26.15
N MET A 27 -25.89 -15.66 25.08
CA MET A 27 -26.93 -16.53 24.53
C MET A 27 -26.34 -17.89 24.11
N MET A 28 -25.13 -17.93 23.53
CA MET A 28 -24.46 -19.19 23.20
C MET A 28 -24.06 -20.01 24.42
N LYS A 29 -23.66 -19.37 25.54
CA LYS A 29 -23.42 -20.03 26.82
C LYS A 29 -24.72 -20.60 27.37
N GLU A 30 -25.80 -19.84 27.34
CA GLU A 30 -27.11 -20.26 27.84
C GLU A 30 -27.70 -21.42 27.03
N ARG A 31 -27.59 -21.38 25.70
CA ARG A 31 -27.96 -22.51 24.82
C ARG A 31 -27.25 -23.81 25.21
N LYS A 32 -25.98 -23.75 25.63
CA LYS A 32 -25.24 -24.95 26.07
C LYS A 32 -25.82 -25.54 27.36
N ARG A 33 -26.29 -24.70 28.29
CA ARG A 33 -26.90 -25.13 29.56
C ARG A 33 -28.26 -25.79 29.33
N LEU A 34 -29.01 -25.32 28.34
CA LEU A 34 -30.38 -25.75 28.06
C LEU A 34 -30.50 -26.92 27.07
N LYS A 35 -29.41 -27.65 26.81
CA LYS A 35 -29.37 -28.74 25.84
C LYS A 35 -30.34 -29.86 26.24
N GLY A 36 -31.33 -30.15 25.38
CA GLY A 36 -32.37 -31.15 25.63
C GLY A 36 -33.67 -30.61 26.21
N SER A 37 -33.76 -29.30 26.49
CA SER A 37 -35.01 -28.63 26.91
C SER A 37 -35.79 -28.05 25.72
N ASP A 38 -37.09 -27.80 25.91
CA ASP A 38 -37.94 -27.11 24.92
C ASP A 38 -37.49 -25.66 24.67
N ALA A 39 -36.92 -25.00 25.68
CA ALA A 39 -36.37 -23.65 25.59
C ALA A 39 -35.15 -23.53 24.65
N TYR A 40 -34.48 -24.66 24.36
CA TYR A 40 -33.34 -24.70 23.45
C TYR A 40 -33.66 -24.12 22.07
N LYS A 41 -34.82 -24.47 21.51
CA LYS A 41 -35.22 -24.03 20.16
C LYS A 41 -35.42 -22.52 20.10
N HIS A 42 -36.01 -21.94 21.14
CA HIS A 42 -36.26 -20.51 21.23
C HIS A 42 -34.94 -19.72 21.25
N ILE A 43 -34.00 -20.12 22.12
CA ILE A 43 -32.69 -19.46 22.23
C ILE A 43 -31.86 -19.65 20.96
N ASP A 44 -31.88 -20.82 20.32
CA ASP A 44 -31.17 -21.03 19.06
C ASP A 44 -31.68 -20.13 17.93
N ASN A 45 -33.00 -19.89 17.86
CA ASN A 45 -33.58 -18.94 16.92
C ASN A 45 -33.19 -17.49 17.23
N ASN A 46 -33.20 -17.09 18.52
CA ASN A 46 -32.77 -15.76 18.92
C ASN A 46 -31.28 -15.55 18.57
N ILE A 47 -30.41 -16.54 18.79
CA ILE A 47 -28.99 -16.47 18.40
C ILE A 47 -28.86 -16.29 16.89
N LYS A 48 -29.63 -17.04 16.09
CA LYS A 48 -29.61 -16.92 14.62
C LYS A 48 -30.00 -15.52 14.15
N MET A 49 -31.04 -14.94 14.75
CA MET A 49 -31.51 -13.59 14.43
C MET A 49 -30.49 -12.53 14.87
N ALA A 50 -30.04 -12.56 16.12
CA ALA A 50 -29.03 -11.64 16.64
C ALA A 50 -27.73 -11.71 15.82
N SER A 51 -27.26 -12.92 15.48
CA SER A 51 -26.08 -13.10 14.62
C SER A 51 -26.30 -12.56 13.20
N LYS A 52 -27.51 -12.63 12.68
CA LYS A 52 -27.86 -12.07 11.37
C LYS A 52 -27.73 -10.55 11.40
N THR A 53 -28.40 -9.91 12.36
CA THR A 53 -28.39 -8.45 12.56
C THR A 53 -26.98 -7.94 12.82
N ALA A 54 -26.26 -8.51 13.78
CA ALA A 54 -24.90 -8.07 14.13
C ALA A 54 -23.92 -8.20 12.95
N LYS A 55 -24.00 -9.29 12.16
CA LYS A 55 -23.17 -9.45 10.97
C LYS A 55 -23.51 -8.42 9.89
N GLU A 56 -24.80 -8.10 9.72
CA GLU A 56 -25.28 -7.12 8.74
C GLU A 56 -24.88 -5.69 9.12
N GLU A 57 -25.04 -5.30 10.38
CA GLU A 57 -24.59 -4.00 10.91
C GLU A 57 -23.07 -3.84 10.81
N TRP A 58 -22.31 -4.87 11.18
CA TRP A 58 -20.85 -4.84 11.06
C TRP A 58 -20.40 -4.68 9.60
N LEU A 59 -21.00 -5.41 8.65
CA LEU A 59 -20.67 -5.27 7.22
C LEU A 59 -21.00 -3.88 6.69
N ASN A 60 -22.16 -3.33 7.07
CA ASN A 60 -22.56 -1.98 6.66
C ASN A 60 -21.63 -0.93 7.25
N SER A 61 -21.27 -1.02 8.53
CA SER A 61 -20.29 -0.15 9.17
C SER A 61 -18.94 -0.16 8.44
N LYS A 62 -18.46 -1.34 8.02
CA LYS A 62 -17.21 -1.42 7.21
C LYS A 62 -17.35 -0.80 5.83
N CYS A 63 -18.52 -0.86 5.21
CA CYS A 63 -18.79 -0.15 3.96
C CYS A 63 -18.85 1.37 4.19
N ASP A 64 -19.51 1.83 5.26
CA ASP A 64 -19.61 3.25 5.62
C ASP A 64 -18.21 3.87 5.79
N GLU A 65 -17.30 3.17 6.47
CA GLU A 65 -15.91 3.61 6.63
C GLU A 65 -15.21 3.80 5.27
N ILE A 66 -15.39 2.87 4.32
CA ILE A 66 -14.80 2.94 2.97
C ILE A 66 -15.42 4.07 2.14
N GLU A 67 -16.74 4.20 2.20
CA GLU A 67 -17.48 5.24 1.49
C GLU A 67 -17.09 6.64 1.99
N LEU A 68 -16.89 6.83 3.29
CA LEU A 68 -16.38 8.07 3.88
C LEU A 68 -14.96 8.40 3.41
N LEU A 69 -14.07 7.41 3.33
CA LEU A 69 -12.71 7.61 2.80
C LEU A 69 -12.74 7.97 1.32
N SER A 70 -13.68 7.39 0.56
CA SER A 70 -13.94 7.74 -0.85
C SER A 70 -14.34 9.19 -1.02
N GLN A 71 -15.29 9.67 -0.21
CA GLN A 71 -15.75 11.05 -0.24
C GLN A 71 -14.64 12.06 0.10
N ARG A 72 -13.65 11.65 0.89
CA ARG A 72 -12.48 12.45 1.26
C ARG A 72 -11.34 12.38 0.24
N ASN A 73 -11.51 11.61 -0.84
CA ASN A 73 -10.45 11.26 -1.79
C ASN A 73 -9.19 10.66 -1.14
N ASP A 74 -9.32 10.04 0.04
CA ASP A 74 -8.22 9.33 0.70
C ASP A 74 -8.16 7.88 0.21
N LEU A 75 -7.73 7.74 -1.05
CA LEU A 75 -7.63 6.45 -1.73
C LEU A 75 -6.64 5.51 -1.04
N THR A 76 -5.59 6.05 -0.41
CA THR A 76 -4.57 5.27 0.30
C THR A 76 -5.17 4.61 1.54
N ALA A 77 -5.81 5.39 2.42
CA ALA A 77 -6.46 4.84 3.60
C ALA A 77 -7.61 3.90 3.21
N MET A 78 -8.36 4.23 2.16
CA MET A 78 -9.43 3.36 1.63
C MET A 78 -8.89 1.98 1.25
N LEU A 79 -7.83 1.93 0.44
CA LEU A 79 -7.23 0.66 0.00
C LEU A 79 -6.60 -0.10 1.16
N GLN A 80 -5.97 0.59 2.12
CA GLN A 80 -5.48 -0.05 3.35
C GLN A 80 -6.63 -0.68 4.14
N LYS A 81 -7.77 0.00 4.25
CA LYS A 81 -8.95 -0.54 4.93
C LYS A 81 -9.52 -1.75 4.21
N ILE A 82 -9.62 -1.69 2.88
CA ILE A 82 -10.03 -2.83 2.05
C ILE A 82 -9.09 -4.03 2.25
N LYS A 83 -7.77 -3.79 2.30
CA LYS A 83 -6.79 -4.84 2.60
C LYS A 83 -6.98 -5.43 3.99
N SER A 84 -7.30 -4.62 5.00
CA SER A 84 -7.49 -5.08 6.38
C SER A 84 -8.71 -5.98 6.56
N PHE A 85 -9.76 -5.76 5.75
CA PHE A 85 -10.97 -6.57 5.75
C PHE A 85 -10.77 -7.95 5.11
N GLN A 86 -9.69 -8.13 4.36
CA GLN A 86 -9.33 -9.44 3.82
C GLN A 86 -8.68 -10.29 4.94
N PRO A 87 -9.10 -11.55 5.13
CA PRO A 87 -8.45 -12.42 6.10
C PRO A 87 -6.96 -12.47 5.76
N LYS A 88 -6.12 -12.24 6.77
CA LYS A 88 -4.67 -12.43 6.64
C LYS A 88 -4.47 -13.82 6.07
N GLN A 89 -3.87 -13.93 4.89
CA GLN A 89 -3.40 -15.23 4.43
C GLN A 89 -2.58 -15.81 5.59
N THR A 90 -2.99 -16.96 6.12
CA THR A 90 -2.06 -17.80 6.85
C THR A 90 -1.00 -18.13 5.84
N VAL A 91 0.10 -17.38 5.91
CA VAL A 91 1.26 -17.60 5.08
C VAL A 91 1.71 -19.01 5.37
N THR A 92 1.30 -19.96 4.53
CA THR A 92 1.84 -21.31 4.49
C THR A 92 3.29 -21.15 4.06
N ALA A 93 4.19 -21.12 5.05
CA ALA A 93 5.64 -20.99 4.94
C ALA A 93 6.08 -20.03 3.82
N SER A 94 6.24 -18.73 4.14
CA SER A 94 6.77 -17.73 3.21
C SER A 94 8.18 -18.10 2.84
N CYS A 95 8.38 -18.78 1.73
CA CYS A 95 9.71 -18.88 1.19
C CYS A 95 10.14 -17.51 0.65
N ILE A 96 11.36 -17.08 0.97
CA ILE A 96 11.92 -15.84 0.42
C ILE A 96 13.24 -16.13 -0.27
N LYS A 97 13.63 -15.27 -1.21
CA LYS A 97 14.86 -15.43 -1.97
C LYS A 97 16.05 -14.96 -1.12
N GLY A 98 17.01 -15.86 -0.90
CA GLY A 98 18.31 -15.58 -0.32
C GLY A 98 19.14 -14.63 -1.19
N LYS A 99 20.23 -14.11 -0.64
CA LYS A 99 21.12 -13.16 -1.33
C LYS A 99 21.83 -13.78 -2.54
N ASP A 100 22.09 -15.08 -2.48
CA ASP A 100 22.65 -15.94 -3.52
C ASP A 100 21.62 -16.40 -4.57
N GLY A 101 20.35 -16.05 -4.37
CA GLY A 101 19.24 -16.47 -5.23
C GLY A 101 18.60 -17.81 -4.84
N GLY A 102 19.09 -18.48 -3.79
CA GLY A 102 18.47 -19.69 -3.23
C GLY A 102 17.12 -19.40 -2.56
N ILE A 103 16.31 -20.43 -2.34
CA ILE A 103 15.00 -20.28 -1.69
C ILE A 103 15.14 -20.66 -0.21
N LEU A 104 14.80 -19.71 0.68
CA LEU A 104 14.85 -19.90 2.13
C LEU A 104 13.46 -20.25 2.66
N PHE A 105 13.35 -21.34 3.40
CA PHE A 105 12.07 -21.83 3.97
C PHE A 105 11.98 -21.70 5.50
N GLU A 106 13.12 -21.53 6.16
CA GLU A 106 13.24 -21.50 7.61
C GLU A 106 12.99 -20.09 8.14
N ILE A 107 12.10 -19.94 9.12
CA ILE A 107 11.67 -18.63 9.65
C ILE A 107 12.87 -17.81 10.13
N GLU A 108 13.85 -18.43 10.79
CA GLU A 108 15.06 -17.75 11.27
C GLU A 108 15.88 -17.18 10.11
N LYS A 109 16.11 -17.96 9.05
CA LYS A 109 16.79 -17.50 7.84
C LYS A 109 15.99 -16.43 7.10
N ILE A 110 14.66 -16.54 7.09
CA ILE A 110 13.76 -15.55 6.50
C ILE A 110 13.88 -14.22 7.26
N VAL A 111 13.80 -14.23 8.60
CA VAL A 111 13.93 -13.03 9.44
C VAL A 111 15.31 -12.42 9.27
N LEU A 112 16.39 -13.22 9.30
CA LEU A 112 17.74 -12.73 9.09
C LEU A 112 17.88 -12.07 7.72
N ARG A 113 17.39 -12.73 6.66
CA ARG A 113 17.41 -12.19 5.30
C ARG A 113 16.57 -10.91 5.17
N TRP A 114 15.47 -10.79 5.91
CA TRP A 114 14.68 -9.54 6.01
C TRP A 114 15.45 -8.43 6.72
N THR A 115 16.11 -8.73 7.84
CA THR A 115 16.97 -7.77 8.54
C THR A 115 18.09 -7.30 7.63
N GLU A 116 18.83 -8.22 7.03
CA GLU A 116 19.87 -7.91 6.04
C GLU A 116 19.32 -7.05 4.90
N TYR A 117 18.12 -7.37 4.38
CA TYR A 117 17.48 -6.60 3.32
C TYR A 117 17.15 -5.17 3.76
N VAL A 118 16.52 -5.01 4.93
CA VAL A 118 16.10 -3.70 5.45
C VAL A 118 17.31 -2.85 5.81
N GLU A 119 18.32 -3.43 6.45
CA GLU A 119 19.60 -2.77 6.73
C GLU A 119 20.28 -2.37 5.42
N GLU A 120 20.33 -3.24 4.41
CA GLU A 120 20.85 -2.86 3.09
C GLU A 120 20.03 -1.72 2.46
N LEU A 121 18.71 -1.77 2.61
CA LEU A 121 17.78 -0.88 1.94
C LEU A 121 17.77 0.51 2.56
N PHE A 122 17.96 0.60 3.88
CA PHE A 122 17.90 1.84 4.64
C PHE A 122 19.18 2.15 5.41
N SER A 123 20.32 1.53 5.06
CA SER A 123 21.62 1.82 5.69
C SER A 123 21.92 3.31 5.60
N ASP A 124 22.01 3.96 6.75
CA ASP A 124 22.30 5.38 6.89
C ASP A 124 23.52 5.53 7.82
N GLN A 125 24.58 6.18 7.34
CA GLN A 125 25.86 6.30 8.04
C GLN A 125 25.94 7.53 8.97
N ARG A 126 24.83 8.21 9.25
CA ARG A 126 24.78 9.41 10.12
C ARG A 126 24.81 9.05 11.62
N CYS A 127 25.44 9.90 12.45
CA CYS A 127 25.55 9.70 13.90
C CYS A 127 24.42 10.46 14.66
N ALA A 128 23.67 9.78 15.53
CA ALA A 128 22.55 10.37 16.29
C ALA A 128 23.01 11.07 17.58
N LYS A 129 22.43 12.25 17.92
CA LYS A 129 22.64 12.95 19.21
C LYS A 129 21.30 13.13 19.95
N LEU A 130 21.32 12.86 21.26
CA LEU A 130 20.17 13.00 22.18
C LEU A 130 19.99 14.44 22.66
N ILE A 131 18.76 14.95 22.71
CA ILE A 131 18.39 16.25 23.33
C ILE A 131 17.16 16.07 24.22
N GLN A 132 17.18 16.72 25.39
CA GLN A 132 16.15 16.71 26.43
C GLN A 132 15.06 17.77 26.16
N GLU A 133 13.78 17.39 26.19
CA GLU A 133 12.64 18.26 25.86
C GLU A 133 12.11 19.06 27.07
N HIS A 134 11.64 20.29 26.84
CA HIS A 134 10.74 21.01 27.74
C HIS A 134 9.58 21.61 26.92
N LEU A 135 8.35 21.22 27.28
CA LEU A 135 7.10 21.57 26.58
C LEU A 135 6.38 22.72 27.30
N GLN A 136 6.32 23.91 26.69
CA GLN A 136 5.10 24.71 26.48
C GLN A 136 5.43 26.18 26.19
N GLY A 137 4.96 26.67 25.04
CA GLY A 137 5.04 28.06 24.60
C GLY A 137 3.72 28.50 23.94
N PRO A 138 3.54 29.82 23.74
CA PRO A 138 2.29 30.42 23.24
C PRO A 138 1.96 30.05 21.78
N GLU A 139 0.73 30.34 21.34
CA GLU A 139 0.23 30.03 20.00
C GLU A 139 1.00 30.76 18.88
N VAL A 140 1.38 29.99 17.86
CA VAL A 140 2.33 30.39 16.81
C VAL A 140 1.61 31.02 15.60
N LEU A 141 2.08 32.18 15.13
CA LEU A 141 1.52 32.87 13.95
C LEU A 141 2.18 32.42 12.64
N ARG A 142 1.44 32.45 11.51
CA ARG A 142 1.93 31.97 10.19
C ARG A 142 3.18 32.71 9.68
N ASN A 143 3.22 34.03 9.84
CA ASN A 143 4.35 34.87 9.47
C ASN A 143 5.59 34.58 10.34
N GLU A 144 5.40 34.21 11.60
CA GLU A 144 6.48 33.73 12.46
C GLU A 144 7.01 32.38 11.96
N VAL A 145 6.15 31.45 11.53
CA VAL A 145 6.58 30.16 10.97
C VAL A 145 7.47 30.36 9.73
N GLU A 146 7.05 31.21 8.79
CA GLU A 146 7.82 31.47 7.57
C GLU A 146 9.18 32.12 7.85
N LYS A 147 9.24 33.04 8.82
CA LYS A 147 10.49 33.67 9.25
C LYS A 147 11.39 32.67 9.98
N CYS A 148 10.83 31.86 10.87
CA CYS A 148 11.55 30.81 11.60
C CYS A 148 12.11 29.74 10.67
N LEU A 149 11.38 29.35 9.61
CA LEU A 149 11.89 28.43 8.59
C LEU A 149 13.10 29.01 7.86
N LYS A 150 13.10 30.31 7.51
CA LYS A 150 14.28 30.94 6.90
C LYS A 150 15.47 31.01 7.85
N ASP A 151 15.23 31.43 9.09
CA ASP A 151 16.28 31.66 10.09
C ASP A 151 16.80 30.36 10.76
N MET A 152 16.14 29.22 10.52
CA MET A 152 16.52 27.92 11.09
C MET A 152 17.95 27.54 10.67
N LYS A 153 18.77 27.03 11.59
CA LYS A 153 20.14 26.59 11.27
C LYS A 153 20.13 25.11 10.92
N TYR A 154 20.83 24.71 9.86
CA TYR A 154 21.07 23.31 9.51
C TYR A 154 21.93 22.60 10.59
N GLY A 155 21.85 21.29 10.64
CA GLY A 155 22.57 20.42 11.57
C GLY A 155 21.94 20.36 12.97
N LYS A 156 20.63 20.58 13.09
CA LYS A 156 19.91 20.52 14.37
C LYS A 156 19.18 19.18 14.49
N ALA A 157 19.21 18.58 15.68
CA ALA A 157 18.55 17.30 15.91
C ALA A 157 17.03 17.44 15.74
N ALA A 158 16.42 16.44 15.10
CA ALA A 158 14.96 16.32 14.99
C ALA A 158 14.31 16.18 16.37
N GLY A 159 13.07 16.68 16.51
CA GLY A 159 12.29 16.55 17.74
C GLY A 159 11.81 15.11 17.99
N ILE A 160 11.01 14.88 19.04
CA ILE A 160 10.38 13.58 19.31
C ILE A 160 9.45 13.09 18.19
N ASP A 161 8.99 14.01 17.34
CA ASP A 161 8.27 13.74 16.09
C ASP A 161 9.16 13.20 14.96
N ASN A 162 10.48 13.22 15.17
CA ASN A 162 11.52 12.80 14.23
C ASN A 162 11.54 13.60 12.93
N ILE A 163 10.97 14.81 12.94
CA ILE A 163 11.01 15.75 11.82
C ILE A 163 12.19 16.70 12.06
N SER A 164 13.21 16.62 11.23
CA SER A 164 14.41 17.45 11.39
C SER A 164 14.21 18.87 10.87
N CYS A 165 15.03 19.83 11.34
CA CYS A 165 15.03 21.18 10.79
C CYS A 165 15.35 21.17 9.29
N GLU A 166 16.20 20.23 8.87
CA GLU A 166 16.51 19.97 7.47
C GLU A 166 15.30 19.40 6.74
N MET A 167 14.45 18.58 7.37
CA MET A 167 13.24 18.04 6.75
C MET A 167 12.14 19.11 6.61
N LEU A 168 11.98 19.99 7.60
CA LEU A 168 11.06 21.13 7.53
C LEU A 168 11.52 22.18 6.52
N LYS A 169 12.82 22.49 6.53
CA LYS A 169 13.42 23.31 5.49
C LYS A 169 13.32 22.62 4.14
N ALA A 170 13.60 21.32 4.05
CA ALA A 170 13.51 20.52 2.82
C ALA A 170 12.09 20.30 2.31
N LEU A 171 11.03 20.54 3.08
CA LEU A 171 9.69 20.64 2.48
C LEU A 171 9.55 21.93 1.64
N GLY A 172 10.26 23.00 2.02
CA GLY A 172 10.52 24.15 1.15
C GLY A 172 11.67 23.90 0.16
N ASP A 173 12.72 23.17 0.55
CA ASP A 173 13.93 22.92 -0.25
C ASP A 173 13.78 21.81 -1.26
N PHE A 174 12.82 20.90 -1.15
CA PHE A 174 12.44 20.00 -2.23
C PHE A 174 11.97 20.82 -3.42
N GLU A 175 11.24 21.91 -3.19
CA GLU A 175 10.93 22.81 -4.28
C GLU A 175 12.19 23.50 -4.80
N TYR A 176 13.09 23.97 -3.93
CA TYR A 176 14.35 24.58 -4.37
C TYR A 176 15.28 23.62 -5.15
N ILE A 177 15.37 22.34 -4.77
CA ILE A 177 16.15 21.31 -5.47
C ILE A 177 15.59 21.11 -6.88
N PHE A 178 14.26 21.02 -7.01
CA PHE A 178 13.62 20.75 -8.29
C PHE A 178 13.54 22.00 -9.18
N ARG A 179 13.58 23.21 -8.61
CA ARG A 179 13.72 24.45 -9.40
C ARG A 179 15.01 24.51 -10.20
N GLU A 180 16.07 23.83 -9.75
CA GLU A 180 17.34 23.76 -10.49
C GLU A 180 17.22 22.95 -11.79
N ILE A 181 16.18 22.13 -11.92
CA ILE A 181 15.91 21.38 -13.14
C ILE A 181 14.77 21.96 -13.98
N ASP A 182 14.15 23.10 -13.61
CA ASP A 182 13.00 23.66 -14.35
C ASP A 182 13.31 23.88 -15.84
N ASP A 183 14.51 24.38 -16.14
CA ASP A 183 14.99 24.66 -17.50
C ASP A 183 15.62 23.44 -18.19
N VAL A 184 15.78 22.31 -17.49
CA VAL A 184 16.39 21.11 -18.05
C VAL A 184 15.36 20.38 -18.94
N PRO A 185 15.72 20.00 -20.18
CA PRO A 185 14.82 19.29 -21.09
C PRO A 185 14.27 17.99 -20.48
N GLY A 186 12.95 17.86 -20.49
CA GLY A 186 12.20 16.66 -20.17
C GLY A 186 11.34 16.21 -21.35
N LEU A 187 10.12 15.77 -21.07
CA LEU A 187 9.13 15.43 -22.09
C LEU A 187 8.33 16.66 -22.52
N LYS A 188 8.14 16.83 -23.83
CA LYS A 188 7.28 17.90 -24.36
C LYS A 188 5.83 17.43 -24.43
N VAL A 189 4.97 17.99 -23.59
CA VAL A 189 3.53 17.68 -23.55
C VAL A 189 2.74 18.97 -23.72
N ASN A 190 1.92 19.05 -24.77
CA ASN A 190 1.08 20.23 -25.08
C ASN A 190 1.85 21.57 -25.08
N GLY A 191 3.13 21.56 -25.49
CA GLY A 191 4.00 22.74 -25.50
C GLY A 191 4.68 23.06 -24.16
N GLY A 192 4.34 22.35 -23.08
CA GLY A 192 5.03 22.42 -21.79
C GLY A 192 6.15 21.38 -21.67
N ASN A 193 7.17 21.71 -20.86
CA ASN A 193 8.24 20.80 -20.49
C ASN A 193 7.86 20.09 -19.17
N ILE A 194 7.84 18.75 -19.17
CA ILE A 194 7.58 17.94 -17.98
C ILE A 194 8.78 17.00 -17.78
N ASN A 195 9.61 17.30 -16.79
CA ASN A 195 10.79 16.51 -16.48
C ASN A 195 10.68 15.76 -15.14
N ASN A 196 9.66 16.03 -14.33
CA ASN A 196 9.44 15.35 -13.06
C ASN A 196 7.96 15.19 -12.69
N LEU A 197 7.64 14.11 -11.96
CA LEU A 197 6.37 13.88 -11.27
C LEU A 197 6.67 13.49 -9.82
N ARG A 198 6.01 14.10 -8.85
CA ARG A 198 6.34 13.98 -7.43
C ARG A 198 5.12 13.59 -6.61
N TYR A 199 5.27 12.60 -5.73
CA TYR A 199 4.29 12.23 -4.71
C TYR A 199 5.00 11.83 -3.41
N ALA A 200 4.90 12.68 -2.38
CA ALA A 200 5.70 12.53 -1.16
C ALA A 200 7.20 12.35 -1.47
N ASP A 201 7.83 11.26 -1.04
CA ASP A 201 9.22 10.91 -1.35
C ASP A 201 9.39 10.18 -2.70
N ASP A 202 8.32 9.65 -3.27
CA ASP A 202 8.34 9.00 -4.58
C ASP A 202 8.42 10.06 -5.70
N THR A 203 9.52 10.06 -6.44
CA THR A 203 9.74 10.96 -7.57
C THR A 203 10.08 10.20 -8.85
N VAL A 204 9.46 10.60 -9.96
CA VAL A 204 9.76 10.13 -11.31
C VAL A 204 10.44 11.26 -12.08
N LEU A 205 11.59 10.98 -12.67
CA LEU A 205 12.27 11.88 -13.62
C LEU A 205 12.02 11.39 -15.05
N LEU A 206 11.79 12.32 -15.96
CA LEU A 206 11.33 12.06 -17.33
C LEU A 206 12.19 12.85 -18.33
N ALA A 207 12.68 12.20 -19.38
CA ALA A 207 13.40 12.85 -20.46
C ALA A 207 13.26 12.08 -21.77
N GLU A 208 13.48 12.76 -22.90
CA GLU A 208 13.46 12.16 -24.24
C GLU A 208 14.76 11.42 -24.60
N SER A 209 15.87 11.71 -23.91
CA SER A 209 17.17 11.09 -24.14
C SER A 209 17.82 10.58 -22.85
N GLU A 210 18.67 9.56 -22.97
CA GLU A 210 19.45 9.03 -21.84
C GLU A 210 20.39 10.09 -21.24
N ASN A 211 20.95 10.96 -22.08
CA ASN A 211 21.84 12.03 -21.65
C ASN A 211 21.10 13.07 -20.80
N ASP A 212 19.91 13.49 -21.24
CA ASP A 212 19.09 14.44 -20.49
C ASP A 212 18.60 13.83 -19.17
N LEU A 213 18.22 12.54 -19.19
CA LEU A 213 17.87 11.82 -17.96
C LEU A 213 19.06 11.74 -16.99
N GLN A 214 20.26 11.43 -17.48
CA GLN A 214 21.46 11.41 -16.66
C GLN A 214 21.75 12.81 -16.08
N ASN A 215 21.57 13.87 -16.87
CA ASN A 215 21.75 15.24 -16.40
C ASN A 215 20.77 15.60 -15.27
N LEU A 216 19.48 15.30 -15.45
CA LEU A 216 18.46 15.48 -14.41
C LEU A 216 18.83 14.75 -13.11
N VAL A 217 19.24 13.49 -13.23
CA VAL A 217 19.64 12.66 -12.09
C VAL A 217 20.85 13.25 -11.38
N THR A 218 21.88 13.69 -12.11
CA THR A 218 23.09 14.30 -11.55
C THR A 218 22.76 15.58 -10.79
N ILE A 219 21.98 16.49 -11.39
CA ILE A 219 21.62 17.76 -10.75
C ILE A 219 20.83 17.52 -9.47
N ILE A 220 19.80 16.66 -9.52
CA ILE A 220 18.99 16.36 -8.32
C ILE A 220 19.86 15.69 -7.25
N GLU A 221 20.77 14.81 -7.62
CA GLU A 221 21.67 14.16 -6.65
C GLU A 221 22.58 15.18 -5.95
N GLU A 222 23.29 16.01 -6.72
CA GLU A 222 24.20 17.03 -6.19
C GLU A 222 23.49 18.04 -5.30
N LYS A 223 22.30 18.49 -5.72
CA LYS A 223 21.50 19.45 -4.94
C LYS A 223 20.89 18.80 -3.71
N SER A 224 20.38 17.58 -3.82
CA SER A 224 19.87 16.82 -2.66
C SER A 224 20.94 16.67 -1.58
N GLU A 225 22.18 16.39 -1.96
CA GLU A 225 23.29 16.22 -1.02
C GLU A 225 23.60 17.51 -0.24
N GLN A 226 23.49 18.68 -0.88
CA GLN A 226 23.66 19.98 -0.21
C GLN A 226 22.63 20.22 0.91
N TYR A 227 21.44 19.64 0.79
CA TYR A 227 20.38 19.67 1.79
C TYR A 227 20.36 18.44 2.71
N GLY A 228 21.38 17.57 2.61
CA GLY A 228 21.50 16.36 3.45
C GLY A 228 20.55 15.23 3.06
N LEU A 229 20.00 15.25 1.84
CA LEU A 229 19.15 14.21 1.26
C LEU A 229 19.99 13.28 0.36
N MET A 230 19.67 11.98 0.36
CA MET A 230 20.35 11.00 -0.47
C MET A 230 19.37 10.12 -1.25
N MET A 231 19.64 9.92 -2.54
CA MET A 231 18.91 8.97 -3.36
C MET A 231 19.23 7.52 -2.97
N ASN A 232 18.18 6.72 -2.82
CA ASN A 232 18.32 5.30 -2.56
C ASN A 232 18.58 4.52 -3.86
N THR A 233 19.84 4.29 -4.20
CA THR A 233 20.25 3.57 -5.42
C THR A 233 19.64 2.18 -5.61
N LYS A 234 19.13 1.54 -4.55
CA LYS A 234 18.45 0.22 -4.65
C LYS A 234 16.97 0.35 -4.97
N LYS A 235 16.30 1.40 -4.50
CA LYS A 235 14.90 1.68 -4.82
C LYS A 235 14.75 2.39 -6.15
N THR A 236 15.69 3.27 -6.49
CA THR A 236 15.72 3.99 -7.76
C THR A 236 16.02 3.02 -8.91
N LYS A 237 15.20 3.04 -9.94
CA LYS A 237 15.29 2.19 -11.13
C LYS A 237 15.22 3.03 -12.39
N ALA A 238 15.84 2.57 -13.47
CA ALA A 238 15.75 3.19 -14.80
C ALA A 238 14.87 2.33 -15.71
N MET A 239 14.05 2.98 -16.54
CA MET A 239 13.13 2.31 -17.46
C MET A 239 12.98 3.16 -18.71
N VAL A 240 12.87 2.51 -19.87
CA VAL A 240 12.64 3.18 -21.16
C VAL A 240 11.29 2.80 -21.70
N ILE A 241 10.46 3.80 -21.97
CA ILE A 241 9.15 3.60 -22.58
C ILE A 241 9.27 3.80 -24.09
N SER A 242 8.96 2.77 -24.88
CA SER A 242 9.07 2.79 -26.34
C SER A 242 8.04 1.87 -26.99
N LYS A 243 7.56 2.26 -28.17
CA LYS A 243 6.73 1.38 -29.03
C LYS A 243 7.55 0.26 -29.68
N LYS A 244 8.87 0.42 -29.77
CA LYS A 244 9.84 -0.55 -30.28
C LYS A 244 10.56 -1.22 -29.11
N GLU A 245 11.40 -2.20 -29.40
CA GLU A 245 12.29 -2.79 -28.39
C GLU A 245 13.10 -1.68 -27.70
N PRO A 246 12.95 -1.52 -26.37
CA PRO A 246 13.56 -0.42 -25.65
C PRO A 246 15.08 -0.65 -25.56
N PRO A 247 15.92 0.36 -25.87
CA PRO A 247 17.35 0.25 -25.64
C PRO A 247 17.65 0.13 -24.13
N LYS A 248 18.75 -0.54 -23.80
CA LYS A 248 19.28 -0.53 -22.44
C LYS A 248 19.87 0.84 -22.14
N VAL A 249 19.51 1.39 -20.97
CA VAL A 249 20.06 2.65 -20.45
C VAL A 249 20.97 2.39 -19.26
N HIS A 250 21.99 3.23 -19.12
CA HIS A 250 23.05 3.14 -18.12
C HIS A 250 23.10 4.42 -17.29
N ILE A 251 22.03 4.66 -16.54
CA ILE A 251 21.94 5.79 -15.63
C ILE A 251 22.78 5.51 -14.37
N LYS A 252 23.55 6.50 -13.93
CA LYS A 252 24.42 6.47 -12.75
C LYS A 252 23.92 7.44 -11.70
N VAL A 253 23.95 7.00 -10.44
CA VAL A 253 23.74 7.81 -9.24
C VAL A 253 24.95 7.57 -8.33
N LYS A 254 25.65 8.62 -7.89
CA LYS A 254 26.93 8.46 -7.13
C LYS A 254 27.94 7.57 -7.85
N GLY A 255 28.00 7.66 -9.18
CA GLY A 255 28.86 6.81 -10.03
C GLY A 255 28.44 5.33 -10.14
N LYS A 256 27.41 4.89 -9.42
CA LYS A 256 26.87 3.52 -9.47
C LYS A 256 25.72 3.43 -10.47
N CYS A 257 25.78 2.48 -11.39
CA CYS A 257 24.67 2.24 -12.31
C CYS A 257 23.44 1.71 -11.55
N ILE A 258 22.29 2.35 -11.75
CA ILE A 258 21.01 1.87 -11.23
C ILE A 258 20.45 0.76 -12.13
N GLU A 259 19.60 -0.10 -11.56
CA GLU A 259 19.05 -1.24 -12.27
C GLU A 259 18.07 -0.79 -13.36
N HIS A 260 18.26 -1.31 -14.58
CA HIS A 260 17.31 -1.19 -15.68
C HIS A 260 16.19 -2.23 -15.54
N ILE A 261 14.94 -1.81 -15.68
CA ILE A 261 13.76 -2.65 -15.52
C ILE A 261 12.78 -2.51 -16.68
N GLU A 262 11.98 -3.56 -16.91
CA GLU A 262 10.96 -3.61 -17.95
C GLU A 262 9.54 -3.29 -17.45
N GLN A 263 9.34 -3.39 -16.14
CA GLN A 263 8.08 -3.07 -15.50
C GLN A 263 8.33 -2.52 -14.10
N PHE A 264 7.52 -1.54 -13.71
CA PHE A 264 7.61 -0.91 -12.40
C PHE A 264 6.23 -0.70 -11.80
N LYS A 265 6.12 -0.83 -10.47
CA LYS A 265 4.89 -0.54 -9.75
C LYS A 265 4.98 0.85 -9.12
N TYR A 266 4.43 1.86 -9.78
CA TYR A 266 4.40 3.24 -9.30
C TYR A 266 3.03 3.57 -8.72
N LEU A 267 2.97 4.05 -7.47
CA LEU A 267 1.72 4.33 -6.74
C LEU A 267 0.69 3.21 -6.84
N GLY A 268 1.15 1.95 -6.87
CA GLY A 268 0.27 0.80 -6.96
C GLY A 268 -0.18 0.42 -8.38
N GLN A 269 0.11 1.21 -9.41
CA GLN A 269 -0.13 0.90 -10.83
C GLN A 269 1.10 0.24 -11.46
N LEU A 270 0.89 -0.83 -12.24
CA LEU A 270 1.93 -1.44 -13.06
C LEU A 270 2.14 -0.64 -14.35
N ILE A 271 3.36 -0.22 -14.59
CA ILE A 271 3.80 0.46 -15.81
C ILE A 271 4.77 -0.47 -16.54
N THR A 272 4.58 -0.65 -17.85
CA THR A 272 5.39 -1.49 -18.75
C THR A 272 6.10 -0.64 -19.81
N THR A 273 7.16 -1.17 -20.40
CA THR A 273 7.99 -0.44 -21.39
C THR A 273 7.21 -0.06 -22.66
N ASP A 274 6.14 -0.78 -22.99
CA ASP A 274 5.27 -0.44 -24.12
C ASP A 274 4.14 0.55 -23.76
N ALA A 275 4.07 0.98 -22.49
CA ALA A 275 3.03 1.82 -21.91
C ALA A 275 1.59 1.34 -22.15
N ARG A 276 1.39 0.05 -22.42
CA ARG A 276 0.06 -0.52 -22.60
C ARG A 276 -0.59 -0.83 -21.26
N SER A 277 -1.91 -0.67 -21.19
CA SER A 277 -2.67 -0.96 -19.98
C SER A 277 -3.02 -2.44 -19.81
N ASP A 278 -2.69 -3.31 -20.78
CA ASP A 278 -3.08 -4.72 -20.79
C ASP A 278 -2.64 -5.47 -19.52
N ASP A 279 -1.39 -5.33 -19.10
CA ASP A 279 -0.86 -6.06 -17.94
C ASP A 279 -1.31 -5.47 -16.60
N GLU A 280 -1.49 -4.15 -16.52
CA GLU A 280 -2.13 -3.52 -15.35
C GLU A 280 -3.58 -3.99 -15.20
N ILE A 281 -4.37 -4.01 -16.28
CA ILE A 281 -5.76 -4.47 -16.25
C ILE A 281 -5.81 -5.95 -15.84
N LYS A 282 -4.92 -6.81 -16.36
CA LYS A 282 -4.82 -8.21 -15.92
C LYS A 282 -4.45 -8.33 -14.43
N SER A 283 -3.53 -7.51 -13.95
CA SER A 283 -3.13 -7.43 -12.54
C SER A 283 -4.33 -7.06 -11.67
N ARG A 284 -5.11 -6.04 -12.07
CA ARG A 284 -6.33 -5.60 -11.40
C ARG A 284 -7.40 -6.68 -11.37
N ILE A 285 -7.68 -7.33 -12.50
CA ILE A 285 -8.60 -8.47 -12.57
C ILE A 285 -8.16 -9.56 -11.59
N THR A 286 -6.86 -9.83 -11.46
CA THR A 286 -6.33 -10.85 -10.55
C THR A 286 -6.53 -10.46 -9.09
N ILE A 287 -6.24 -9.21 -8.73
CA ILE A 287 -6.51 -8.65 -7.39
C ILE A 287 -8.00 -8.78 -7.06
N THR A 288 -8.86 -8.41 -7.99
CA THR A 288 -10.31 -8.41 -7.78
C THR A 288 -10.89 -9.81 -7.67
N LYS A 289 -10.44 -10.76 -8.50
CA LYS A 289 -10.81 -12.18 -8.36
C LYS A 289 -10.41 -12.71 -6.99
N SER A 290 -9.20 -12.39 -6.52
CA SER A 290 -8.76 -12.77 -5.18
C SER A 290 -9.65 -12.18 -4.08
N ALA A 291 -10.02 -10.91 -4.19
CA ALA A 291 -10.93 -10.26 -3.25
C ALA A 291 -12.31 -10.93 -3.23
N PHE A 292 -12.87 -11.21 -4.41
CA PHE A 292 -14.16 -11.90 -4.56
C PHE A 292 -14.14 -13.29 -3.93
N THR A 293 -13.13 -14.11 -4.25
CA THR A 293 -12.99 -15.45 -3.67
C THR A 293 -12.91 -15.42 -2.15
N LYS A 294 -12.21 -14.45 -1.56
CA LYS A 294 -12.12 -14.28 -0.10
C LYS A 294 -13.48 -13.96 0.54
N LEU A 295 -14.26 -13.07 -0.07
CA LEU A 295 -15.61 -12.72 0.41
C LEU A 295 -16.58 -13.92 0.33
N SER A 296 -16.41 -14.77 -0.69
CA SER A 296 -17.13 -16.03 -0.83
C SER A 296 -16.74 -17.05 0.24
N HIS A 297 -15.44 -17.19 0.57
CA HIS A 297 -14.97 -18.08 1.64
C HIS A 297 -15.50 -17.68 3.03
N ILE A 298 -15.64 -16.38 3.32
CA ILE A 298 -16.21 -15.88 4.59
C ILE A 298 -17.76 -15.94 4.59
N HIS A 299 -18.36 -16.55 3.56
CA HIS A 299 -19.80 -16.66 3.38
C HIS A 299 -20.50 -15.30 3.48
N VAL A 300 -19.91 -14.26 2.91
CA VAL A 300 -20.56 -12.93 2.82
C VAL A 300 -21.47 -12.90 1.60
N LEU A 301 -20.94 -13.33 0.44
CA LEU A 301 -21.66 -13.28 -0.83
C LEU A 301 -22.66 -14.45 -1.00
N THR A 302 -22.34 -15.62 -0.43
CA THR A 302 -23.13 -16.85 -0.57
C THR A 302 -24.14 -17.09 0.54
N SER A 303 -24.08 -16.33 1.65
CA SER A 303 -24.92 -16.59 2.81
C SER A 303 -26.29 -15.93 2.72
N LYS A 304 -27.36 -16.75 2.80
CA LYS A 304 -28.75 -16.28 2.97
C LYS A 304 -29.00 -15.41 4.21
N ARG A 305 -28.02 -15.29 5.11
CA ARG A 305 -28.09 -14.44 6.31
C ARG A 305 -27.68 -12.99 6.06
N VAL A 306 -27.06 -12.67 4.92
CA VAL A 306 -26.73 -11.28 4.56
C VAL A 306 -27.74 -10.78 3.52
N GLY A 307 -28.35 -9.63 3.75
CA GLY A 307 -29.30 -9.02 2.82
C GLY A 307 -28.66 -8.64 1.48
N LEU A 308 -29.46 -8.60 0.41
CA LEU A 308 -28.99 -8.30 -0.94
C LEU A 308 -28.31 -6.92 -1.02
N LEU A 309 -28.93 -5.89 -0.42
CA LEU A 309 -28.37 -4.53 -0.40
C LEU A 309 -26.98 -4.51 0.26
N THR A 310 -26.83 -5.15 1.42
CA THR A 310 -25.55 -5.27 2.11
C THR A 310 -24.50 -5.98 1.25
N ARG A 311 -24.86 -7.06 0.54
CA ARG A 311 -23.94 -7.74 -0.38
C ARG A 311 -23.51 -6.85 -1.54
N LEU A 312 -24.44 -6.09 -2.13
CA LEU A 312 -24.12 -5.14 -3.20
C LEU A 312 -23.19 -4.03 -2.72
N ARG A 313 -23.39 -3.51 -1.51
CA ARG A 313 -22.49 -2.53 -0.89
C ARG A 313 -21.09 -3.10 -0.66
N VAL A 314 -21.01 -4.32 -0.12
CA VAL A 314 -19.74 -5.03 0.06
C VAL A 314 -19.03 -5.25 -1.28
N MET A 315 -19.75 -5.66 -2.32
CA MET A 315 -19.17 -5.80 -3.66
C MET A 315 -18.58 -4.46 -4.15
N LYS A 316 -19.33 -3.36 -4.03
CA LYS A 316 -18.86 -2.02 -4.40
C LYS A 316 -17.59 -1.63 -3.66
N CYS A 317 -17.58 -1.79 -2.34
CA CYS A 317 -16.47 -1.35 -1.50
C CYS A 317 -15.22 -2.23 -1.62
N PHE A 318 -15.37 -3.56 -1.68
CA PHE A 318 -14.24 -4.48 -1.52
C PHE A 318 -13.80 -5.18 -2.81
N VAL A 319 -14.63 -5.17 -3.85
CA VAL A 319 -14.34 -5.82 -5.14
C VAL A 319 -14.16 -4.77 -6.23
N TRP A 320 -15.10 -3.84 -6.36
CA TRP A 320 -15.08 -2.84 -7.42
C TRP A 320 -14.09 -1.70 -7.17
N SER A 321 -13.99 -1.17 -5.95
CA SER A 321 -13.01 -0.12 -5.64
C SER A 321 -11.56 -0.52 -5.98
N PRO A 322 -11.04 -1.70 -5.56
CA PRO A 322 -9.69 -2.13 -5.95
C PRO A 322 -9.49 -2.36 -7.44
N PHE A 323 -10.56 -2.77 -8.14
CA PHE A 323 -10.55 -2.98 -9.59
C PHE A 323 -10.38 -1.66 -10.33
N LEU A 324 -11.17 -0.66 -9.96
CA LEU A 324 -11.24 0.64 -10.63
C LEU A 324 -10.12 1.60 -10.25
N TYR A 325 -9.30 1.26 -9.26
CA TYR A 325 -8.16 2.08 -8.88
C TYR A 325 -7.20 2.29 -10.06
N ALA A 326 -6.85 3.55 -10.31
CA ALA A 326 -6.06 4.01 -11.46
C ALA A 326 -6.72 3.72 -12.83
N GLY A 327 -8.01 3.36 -12.86
CA GLY A 327 -8.76 3.06 -14.08
C GLY A 327 -8.87 4.26 -15.02
N GLU A 328 -8.83 5.48 -14.46
CA GLU A 328 -8.80 6.74 -15.18
C GLU A 328 -7.57 6.92 -16.09
N THR A 329 -6.50 6.16 -15.82
CA THR A 329 -5.26 6.21 -16.62
C THR A 329 -5.21 5.16 -17.73
N TRP A 330 -6.20 4.25 -17.80
CA TRP A 330 -6.15 3.14 -18.74
C TRP A 330 -6.46 3.59 -20.16
N THR A 331 -5.60 3.18 -21.10
CA THR A 331 -5.89 3.29 -22.52
C THR A 331 -6.59 2.03 -22.99
N LEU A 332 -7.89 2.12 -23.24
CA LEU A 332 -8.71 0.97 -23.59
C LEU A 332 -8.65 0.65 -25.09
N ASN A 333 -8.44 -0.61 -25.41
CA ASN A 333 -8.64 -1.18 -26.73
C ASN A 333 -9.80 -2.19 -26.71
N LYS A 334 -10.22 -2.70 -27.88
CA LYS A 334 -11.35 -3.65 -27.98
C LYS A 334 -11.15 -4.92 -27.15
N ASN A 335 -9.92 -5.39 -26.98
CA ASN A 335 -9.61 -6.60 -26.23
C ASN A 335 -9.65 -6.33 -24.70
N THR A 336 -9.09 -5.22 -24.24
CA THR A 336 -9.15 -4.83 -22.82
C THR A 336 -10.58 -4.51 -22.41
N GLN A 337 -11.36 -3.85 -23.27
CA GLN A 337 -12.78 -3.59 -23.02
C GLN A 337 -13.56 -4.90 -22.83
N LYS A 338 -13.41 -5.87 -23.73
CA LYS A 338 -14.03 -7.21 -23.58
C LYS A 338 -13.64 -7.91 -22.27
N ARG A 339 -12.40 -7.73 -21.80
CA ARG A 339 -11.93 -8.30 -20.53
C ARG A 339 -12.56 -7.64 -19.32
N ILE A 340 -12.73 -6.32 -19.38
CA ILE A 340 -13.41 -5.55 -18.34
C ILE A 340 -14.89 -5.98 -18.31
N GLU A 341 -15.58 -5.96 -19.45
CA GLU A 341 -16.98 -6.41 -19.56
C GLU A 341 -17.15 -7.86 -19.05
N ALA A 342 -16.28 -8.78 -19.43
CA ALA A 342 -16.35 -10.16 -18.95
C ALA A 342 -16.14 -10.28 -17.43
N MET A 343 -15.28 -9.44 -16.85
CA MET A 343 -15.12 -9.34 -15.41
C MET A 343 -16.37 -8.74 -14.76
N GLU A 344 -17.01 -7.78 -15.41
CA GLU A 344 -18.20 -7.13 -14.88
C GLU A 344 -19.41 -8.05 -14.87
N PHE A 345 -19.72 -8.66 -16.02
CA PHE A 345 -20.90 -9.50 -16.21
C PHE A 345 -20.71 -10.94 -15.72
N GLY A 346 -19.48 -11.47 -15.71
CA GLY A 346 -19.20 -12.81 -15.18
C GLY A 346 -19.41 -12.94 -13.66
N ASN A 347 -19.56 -11.82 -12.94
CA ASN A 347 -19.91 -11.76 -11.52
C ASN A 347 -21.43 -11.56 -11.26
N VAL A 348 -22.23 -11.38 -12.31
CA VAL A 348 -23.68 -11.05 -12.20
C VAL A 348 -24.57 -12.30 -12.33
N ASP A 349 -24.06 -13.41 -12.86
CA ASP A 349 -24.80 -14.67 -12.99
C ASP A 349 -24.75 -15.55 -11.70
N LEU A 350 -24.99 -14.95 -10.52
CA LEU A 350 -25.09 -15.66 -9.23
C LEU A 350 -26.38 -15.36 -8.46
#